data_AF-T5ABC0-F1
#
_entry.id   AF-T5ABC0-F1
#
_cell.length_a   1.000
_cell.length_b   1.000
_cell.length_c   1.000
_cell.angle_alpha   90.00
_cell.angle_beta   90.00
_cell.angle_gamma   90.00
#
_symmetry.space_group_name_H-M   'P 1'
#
loop_
_entity.id
_entity.type
_entity.pdbx_description
1 polymer ?
#
loop_
_entity_poly.entity_id
_entity_poly.type
_entity_poly.pdbx_seq_one_letter_code
_entity_poly.pdbx_strand_id
1 'polypeptide(L)'
;MRTQLALCVLAGAASAARQASNFNVTAAQARAASCGDECLEGIRLGTVADVAATGTSFDWDFYATAANMTRSRAGDMLKLEAVQPGRRKGVKAGTSVWRFQYTTVDLDGTLVPATGFIAFPYGAPRRPGGYDAAVAPAQGARGRSPAPVLVLQGLNDTAVLPPTTMAAVESSCREGGNEIHLSLYPGLEHSPLLQAGAPEWLGWIDARFDAAAANRASAPAGRGAKGGKCSWRTREAFHLELVSLPGDESSPQKGGNATPPYM
;
A
#
# COMPACT_ATOMS: atom_id res chain seq x y z
N MET A 1 58.80 31.70 -4.78
CA MET A 1 57.32 31.57 -4.67
C MET A 1 56.92 30.24 -5.27
N ARG A 2 56.50 29.27 -4.45
CA ARG A 2 55.97 27.98 -4.91
C ARG A 2 54.57 27.84 -4.32
N THR A 3 53.57 28.09 -5.15
CA THR A 3 52.15 27.97 -4.79
C THR A 3 51.75 26.50 -4.90
N GLN A 4 51.51 25.84 -3.77
CA GLN A 4 50.91 24.51 -3.76
C GLN A 4 49.38 24.66 -3.82
N LEU A 5 48.76 24.14 -4.88
CA LEU A 5 47.32 23.90 -4.90
C LEU A 5 47.02 22.68 -4.01
N ALA A 6 46.30 22.90 -2.91
CA ALA A 6 45.70 21.82 -2.14
C ALA A 6 44.41 21.37 -2.85
N LEU A 7 44.42 20.15 -3.39
CA LEU A 7 43.24 19.49 -3.94
C LEU A 7 42.41 18.95 -2.76
N CYS A 8 41.37 19.68 -2.35
CA CYS A 8 40.37 19.17 -1.41
C CYS A 8 39.51 18.11 -2.10
N VAL A 9 39.86 16.83 -1.89
CA VAL A 9 38.95 15.72 -2.19
C VAL A 9 37.88 15.70 -1.10
N LEU A 10 36.71 16.27 -1.39
CA LEU A 10 35.50 16.02 -0.61
C LEU A 10 35.10 14.56 -0.80
N ALA A 11 35.55 13.69 0.11
CA ALA A 11 34.99 12.36 0.25
C ALA A 11 33.56 12.50 0.79
N GLY A 12 32.59 12.70 -0.11
CA GLY A 12 31.20 12.44 0.22
C GLY A 12 31.08 10.96 0.56
N ALA A 13 30.68 10.63 1.78
CA ALA A 13 30.35 9.27 2.15
C ALA A 13 29.22 8.79 1.22
N ALA A 14 29.57 7.99 0.22
CA ALA A 14 28.58 7.30 -0.59
C ALA A 14 27.87 6.32 0.35
N SER A 15 26.65 6.66 0.74
CA SER A 15 25.79 5.79 1.54
C SER A 15 25.62 4.47 0.79
N ALA A 16 26.13 3.39 1.39
CA ALA A 16 26.04 2.06 0.82
C ALA A 16 24.64 1.52 1.12
N ALA A 17 23.81 1.34 0.09
CA ALA A 17 22.57 0.62 0.25
C ALA A 17 22.87 -0.79 0.79
N ARG A 18 22.17 -1.19 1.87
CA ARG A 18 22.39 -2.49 2.54
C ARG A 18 21.14 -3.33 2.42
N GLN A 19 21.30 -4.64 2.45
CA GLN A 19 20.17 -5.55 2.35
C GLN A 19 19.29 -5.51 3.60
N ALA A 20 17.98 -5.37 3.40
CA ALA A 20 16.98 -5.39 4.48
C ALA A 20 15.98 -6.54 4.35
N SER A 21 15.80 -7.07 3.14
CA SER A 21 14.91 -8.18 2.81
C SER A 21 15.54 -9.07 1.75
N ASN A 22 14.83 -10.10 1.30
CA ASN A 22 15.27 -10.97 0.21
C ASN A 22 16.56 -11.75 0.51
N PHE A 23 16.80 -12.06 1.79
CA PHE A 23 17.91 -12.89 2.21
C PHE A 23 17.72 -14.32 1.68
N ASN A 24 18.84 -14.95 1.30
CA ASN A 24 18.81 -16.36 0.93
C ASN A 24 18.61 -17.22 2.18
N VAL A 25 17.41 -17.79 2.34
CA VAL A 25 17.06 -18.63 3.49
C VAL A 25 17.57 -20.05 3.26
N THR A 26 18.42 -20.53 4.16
CA THR A 26 18.91 -21.92 4.14
C THR A 26 17.87 -22.88 4.71
N ALA A 27 17.97 -24.16 4.34
CA ALA A 27 17.06 -25.19 4.87
C ALA A 27 17.17 -25.33 6.41
N ALA A 28 18.33 -25.08 6.99
CA ALA A 28 18.50 -25.07 8.45
C ALA A 28 17.74 -23.91 9.11
N GLN A 29 17.83 -22.70 8.54
CA GLN A 29 17.10 -21.52 9.03
C GLN A 29 15.59 -21.70 8.88
N ALA A 30 15.13 -22.24 7.75
CA ALA A 30 13.72 -22.52 7.53
C ALA A 30 13.18 -23.52 8.56
N ARG A 31 13.86 -24.66 8.76
CA ARG A 31 13.44 -25.66 9.76
C ARG A 31 13.44 -25.12 11.20
N ALA A 32 14.41 -24.28 11.54
CA ALA A 32 14.43 -23.62 12.85
C ALA A 32 13.24 -22.68 13.08
N ALA A 33 12.61 -22.20 12.00
CA ALA A 33 11.39 -21.39 12.01
C ALA A 33 10.12 -22.20 11.69
N SER A 34 10.15 -23.53 11.85
CA SER A 34 9.04 -24.44 11.55
C SER A 34 8.56 -24.38 10.08
N CYS A 35 9.44 -23.98 9.16
CA CYS A 35 9.19 -23.98 7.72
C CYS A 35 9.80 -25.25 7.10
N GLY A 36 8.94 -26.18 6.70
CA GLY A 36 9.30 -27.43 6.00
C GLY A 36 9.74 -27.21 4.54
N ASP A 37 9.96 -28.30 3.81
CA ASP A 37 10.52 -28.24 2.44
C ASP A 37 9.58 -27.51 1.45
N GLU A 38 8.27 -27.69 1.56
CA GLU A 38 7.27 -26.99 0.73
C GLU A 38 7.25 -25.49 0.98
N CYS A 39 7.24 -25.09 2.25
CA CYS A 39 7.35 -23.68 2.65
C CYS A 39 8.64 -23.04 2.15
N LEU A 40 9.78 -23.73 2.26
CA LEU A 40 11.08 -23.24 1.78
C LEU A 40 11.10 -23.07 0.26
N GLU A 41 10.46 -23.96 -0.49
CA GLU A 41 10.35 -23.82 -1.94
C GLU A 41 9.50 -22.60 -2.32
N GLY A 42 8.38 -22.36 -1.61
CA GLY A 42 7.59 -21.14 -1.74
C GLY A 42 8.41 -19.87 -1.48
N ILE A 43 9.24 -19.86 -0.43
CA ILE A 43 10.15 -18.74 -0.13
C ILE A 43 11.15 -18.51 -1.26
N ARG A 44 11.74 -19.57 -1.83
CA ARG A 44 12.71 -19.45 -2.93
C ARG A 44 12.08 -18.87 -4.18
N LEU A 45 10.92 -19.39 -4.57
CA LEU A 45 10.17 -18.89 -5.71
C LEU A 45 9.76 -17.42 -5.52
N GLY A 46 9.26 -17.07 -4.33
CA GLY A 46 8.91 -15.70 -3.96
C GLY A 46 10.12 -14.77 -3.96
N THR A 47 11.26 -15.21 -3.43
CA THR A 47 12.49 -14.42 -3.38
C THR A 47 13.02 -14.08 -4.77
N VAL A 48 12.95 -15.02 -5.73
CA VAL A 48 13.35 -14.74 -7.12
C VAL A 48 12.48 -13.63 -7.73
N ALA A 49 11.17 -13.70 -7.53
CA ALA A 49 10.24 -12.69 -8.03
C ALA A 49 10.45 -11.34 -7.32
N ASP A 50 10.62 -11.32 -6.00
CA ASP A 50 10.78 -10.09 -5.23
C ASP A 50 12.12 -9.41 -5.53
N VAL A 51 13.23 -10.15 -5.59
CA VAL A 51 14.53 -9.60 -6.01
C VAL A 51 14.45 -9.00 -7.42
N ALA A 52 13.71 -9.62 -8.34
CA ALA A 52 13.53 -9.10 -9.68
C ALA A 52 12.68 -7.81 -9.72
N ALA A 53 11.77 -7.62 -8.76
CA ALA A 53 10.85 -6.49 -8.67
C ALA A 53 11.41 -5.32 -7.85
N THR A 54 11.92 -5.60 -6.66
CA THR A 54 12.31 -4.62 -5.63
C THR A 54 13.82 -4.54 -5.40
N GLY A 55 14.57 -5.55 -5.85
CA GLY A 55 16.01 -5.66 -5.64
C GLY A 55 16.37 -6.08 -4.21
N THR A 56 17.66 -6.00 -3.88
CA THR A 56 18.18 -6.31 -2.54
C THR A 56 18.66 -5.07 -1.79
N SER A 57 18.75 -3.92 -2.46
CA SER A 57 19.32 -2.70 -1.89
C SER A 57 18.26 -1.90 -1.13
N PHE A 58 18.44 -1.72 0.18
CA PHE A 58 17.60 -0.86 1.01
C PHE A 58 18.38 0.36 1.53
N ASP A 59 17.69 1.49 1.62
CA ASP A 59 18.25 2.79 1.99
C ASP A 59 17.92 3.12 3.45
N TRP A 60 18.73 2.57 4.37
CA TRP A 60 18.51 2.74 5.80
C TRP A 60 18.57 4.21 6.24
N ASP A 61 19.40 5.04 5.61
CA ASP A 61 19.59 6.44 5.98
C ASP A 61 18.35 7.27 5.65
N PHE A 62 17.72 7.00 4.50
CA PHE A 62 16.46 7.67 4.15
C PHE A 62 15.34 7.31 5.13
N TYR A 63 15.19 6.03 5.48
CA TYR A 63 14.09 5.56 6.34
C TYR A 63 14.33 5.78 7.84
N ALA A 64 15.56 6.03 8.28
CA ALA A 64 15.83 6.45 9.66
C ALA A 64 15.07 7.72 10.03
N THR A 65 14.61 7.83 11.28
CA THR A 65 13.92 9.05 11.76
C THR A 65 14.81 10.27 11.64
N ALA A 66 14.33 11.34 10.99
CA ALA A 66 15.09 12.57 10.86
C ALA A 66 15.29 13.28 12.22
N ALA A 67 16.49 13.80 12.46
CA ALA A 67 16.84 14.47 13.72
C ALA A 67 16.01 15.73 14.02
N ASN A 68 15.44 16.36 12.99
CA ASN A 68 14.57 17.54 13.12
C ASN A 68 13.11 17.19 13.50
N MET A 69 12.74 15.90 13.59
CA MET A 69 11.39 15.48 13.96
C MET A 69 10.94 16.01 15.33
N THR A 70 11.85 16.08 16.31
CA THR A 70 11.55 16.56 17.67
C THR A 70 11.06 18.00 17.74
N ARG A 71 11.30 18.80 16.68
CA ARG A 71 10.88 20.20 16.56
C ARG A 71 9.83 20.41 15.47
N SER A 72 9.31 19.34 14.90
CA SER A 72 8.37 19.37 13.79
C SER A 72 6.92 19.29 14.28
N ARG A 73 5.98 19.72 13.44
CA ARG A 73 4.54 19.56 13.61
C ARG A 73 4.00 18.58 12.59
N ALA A 74 2.81 18.04 12.86
CA ALA A 74 2.10 17.23 11.87
C ALA A 74 1.97 17.98 10.54
N GLY A 75 2.37 17.34 9.45
CA GLY A 75 2.43 17.90 8.10
C GLY A 75 3.78 18.48 7.68
N ASP A 76 4.73 18.68 8.61
CA ASP A 76 6.06 19.19 8.26
C ASP A 76 6.87 18.13 7.47
N MET A 77 7.55 18.58 6.42
CA MET A 77 8.42 17.73 5.62
C MET A 77 9.81 17.61 6.26
N LEU A 78 10.25 16.37 6.48
CA LEU A 78 11.53 16.03 7.13
C LEU A 78 12.63 15.73 6.11
N LYS A 79 12.32 14.96 5.07
CA LYS A 79 13.24 14.58 3.98
C LYS A 79 12.50 14.59 2.65
N LEU A 80 13.20 14.93 1.57
CA LEU A 80 12.65 14.92 0.21
C LEU A 80 13.76 14.55 -0.78
N GLU A 81 13.54 13.50 -1.57
CA GLU A 81 14.51 13.01 -2.54
C GLU A 81 13.84 12.58 -3.85
N ALA A 82 14.45 12.94 -4.97
CA ALA A 82 13.98 12.51 -6.29
C ALA A 82 14.26 11.02 -6.49
N VAL A 83 13.25 10.28 -6.96
CA VAL A 83 13.38 8.88 -7.33
C VAL A 83 13.91 8.82 -8.75
N GLN A 84 15.15 8.36 -8.91
CA GLN A 84 15.81 8.30 -10.22
C GLN A 84 15.05 7.37 -11.19
N PRO A 85 14.69 7.85 -12.41
CA PRO A 85 14.08 7.01 -13.42
C PRO A 85 15.05 5.89 -13.80
N GLY A 86 14.66 4.63 -13.53
CA GLY A 86 15.50 3.45 -13.73
C GLY A 86 15.78 2.64 -12.46
N ARG A 87 15.71 3.25 -11.26
CA ARG A 87 15.80 2.51 -9.99
C ARG A 87 14.50 1.79 -9.59
N ARG A 88 13.38 2.16 -10.21
CA ARG A 88 12.08 1.49 -10.02
C ARG A 88 11.48 1.11 -11.37
N LYS A 89 11.21 -0.18 -11.56
CA LYS A 89 10.40 -0.68 -12.67
C LYS A 89 8.98 -0.12 -12.52
N GLY A 90 8.40 0.41 -13.60
CA GLY A 90 7.00 0.87 -13.62
C GLY A 90 6.76 2.39 -13.60
N VAL A 91 7.80 3.23 -13.45
CA VAL A 91 7.64 4.68 -13.61
C VAL A 91 7.63 5.04 -15.10
N LYS A 92 6.48 5.53 -15.61
CA LYS A 92 6.34 5.95 -17.01
C LYS A 92 7.24 7.14 -17.32
N ALA A 93 7.81 7.17 -18.52
CA ALA A 93 8.53 8.33 -19.01
C ALA A 93 7.64 9.60 -18.97
N GLY A 94 8.19 10.71 -18.47
CA GLY A 94 7.42 11.93 -18.22
C GLY A 94 6.67 11.94 -16.88
N THR A 95 7.06 11.13 -15.90
CA THR A 95 6.60 11.24 -14.51
C THR A 95 7.76 11.58 -13.59
N SER A 96 7.65 12.68 -12.86
CA SER A 96 8.60 13.05 -11.82
C SER A 96 8.13 12.46 -10.50
N VAL A 97 8.91 11.53 -9.94
CA VAL A 97 8.58 10.88 -8.67
C VAL A 97 9.55 11.35 -7.59
N TRP A 98 9.00 11.69 -6.44
CA TRP A 98 9.76 12.01 -5.24
C TRP A 98 9.36 11.05 -4.13
N ARG A 99 10.31 10.68 -3.29
CA ARG A 99 10.05 10.09 -1.98
C ARG A 99 10.29 11.14 -0.91
N PHE A 100 9.48 11.13 0.12
CA PHE A 100 9.60 12.06 1.22
C PHE A 100 9.35 11.38 2.56
N GLN A 101 9.95 11.93 3.61
CA GLN A 101 9.60 11.62 5.00
C GLN A 101 8.95 12.87 5.58
N TYR A 102 7.85 12.73 6.29
CA TYR A 102 7.10 13.82 6.90
C TYR A 102 6.65 13.41 8.30
N THR A 103 6.34 14.41 9.13
CA THR A 103 5.79 14.17 10.45
C THR A 103 4.27 14.02 10.36
N THR A 104 3.74 12.97 10.98
CA THR A 104 2.29 12.78 11.15
C THR A 104 1.98 12.47 12.61
N VAL A 105 0.71 12.26 12.92
CA VAL A 105 0.24 11.76 14.22
C VAL A 105 -0.18 10.31 14.11
N ASP A 106 0.12 9.52 15.13
CA ASP A 106 -0.44 8.18 15.34
C ASP A 106 -1.83 8.28 16.00
N LEU A 107 -2.52 7.14 16.16
CA LEU A 107 -3.87 7.06 16.74
C LEU A 107 -3.96 7.62 18.16
N ASP A 108 -2.87 7.55 18.93
CA ASP A 108 -2.78 8.10 20.29
C ASP A 108 -2.40 9.59 20.33
N GLY A 109 -2.25 10.22 19.16
CA GLY A 109 -1.89 11.62 19.00
C GLY A 109 -0.38 11.90 19.10
N THR A 110 0.46 10.88 19.29
CA THR A 110 1.92 11.06 19.30
C THR A 110 2.45 11.36 17.90
N LEU A 111 3.50 12.16 17.81
CA LEU A 111 4.14 12.44 16.52
C LEU A 111 4.95 11.22 16.09
N VAL A 112 4.78 10.80 14.83
CA VAL A 112 5.52 9.71 14.20
C VAL A 112 6.03 10.13 12.82
N PRO A 113 7.22 9.67 12.39
CA PRO A 113 7.68 9.90 11.02
C PRO A 113 6.98 8.91 10.09
N ALA A 114 6.43 9.41 8.98
CA ALA A 114 5.89 8.60 7.90
C ALA A 114 6.65 8.89 6.61
N THR A 115 6.70 7.90 5.71
CA THR A 115 7.29 8.09 4.37
C THR A 115 6.24 7.90 3.30
N GLY A 116 6.38 8.63 2.20
CA GLY A 116 5.46 8.57 1.07
C GLY A 116 6.18 8.79 -0.26
N PHE A 117 5.46 8.51 -1.33
CA PHE A 117 5.86 8.86 -2.69
C PHE A 117 4.85 9.85 -3.26
N ILE A 118 5.34 10.84 -3.97
CA ILE A 118 4.51 11.75 -4.76
C ILE A 118 4.98 11.71 -6.21
N ALA A 119 4.05 11.52 -7.13
CA ALA A 119 4.32 11.39 -8.55
C ALA A 119 3.56 12.49 -9.30
N PHE A 120 4.30 13.34 -10.01
CA PHE A 120 3.73 14.39 -10.84
C PHE A 120 3.81 13.98 -12.32
N PRO A 121 2.68 13.87 -13.03
CA PRO A 121 2.71 13.73 -14.48
C PRO A 121 3.26 15.01 -15.11
N TYR A 122 3.95 14.88 -16.25
CA TYR A 122 4.49 16.01 -17.02
C TYR A 122 3.40 17.01 -17.46
N GLY A 123 2.16 16.54 -17.65
CA GLY A 123 1.01 17.39 -17.92
C GLY A 123 0.30 17.80 -16.63
N ALA A 124 0.10 19.10 -16.42
CA ALA A 124 -0.69 19.60 -15.29
C ALA A 124 -2.09 18.97 -15.26
N PRO A 125 -2.64 18.64 -14.08
CA PRO A 125 -4.03 18.20 -13.96
C PRO A 125 -4.97 19.20 -14.64
N ARG A 126 -5.96 18.71 -15.40
CA ARG A 126 -6.97 19.58 -16.04
C ARG A 126 -7.75 20.47 -15.04
N ARG A 127 -7.66 20.19 -13.74
CA ARG A 127 -8.21 21.01 -12.64
C ARG A 127 -7.29 21.00 -11.42
N PRO A 128 -6.97 22.16 -10.81
CA PRO A 128 -6.27 22.22 -9.52
C PRO A 128 -7.01 21.43 -8.44
N GLY A 129 -6.29 20.64 -7.63
CA GLY A 129 -6.83 19.90 -6.48
C GLY A 129 -7.72 18.68 -6.79
N GLY A 130 -7.97 18.36 -8.06
CA GLY A 130 -8.87 17.26 -8.44
C GLY A 130 -8.36 15.87 -8.06
N TYR A 131 -7.04 15.67 -7.99
CA TYR A 131 -6.44 14.40 -7.58
C TYR A 131 -6.47 14.24 -6.06
N ASP A 132 -5.97 15.24 -5.32
CA ASP A 132 -5.95 15.21 -3.85
C ASP A 132 -7.35 15.05 -3.26
N ALA A 133 -8.35 15.74 -3.82
CA ALA A 133 -9.75 15.57 -3.43
C ALA A 133 -10.29 14.16 -3.71
N ALA A 134 -9.76 13.44 -4.70
CA ALA A 134 -10.20 12.09 -5.05
C ALA A 134 -9.58 10.99 -4.18
N VAL A 135 -8.32 11.14 -3.77
CA VAL A 135 -7.58 10.06 -3.08
C VAL A 135 -7.40 10.28 -1.58
N ALA A 136 -7.21 11.53 -1.13
CA ALA A 136 -6.99 11.82 0.28
C ALA A 136 -8.13 11.35 1.21
N PRO A 137 -9.41 11.39 0.80
CA PRO A 137 -10.52 10.89 1.64
C PRO A 137 -10.44 9.39 1.95
N ALA A 138 -9.81 8.58 1.10
CA ALA A 138 -9.61 7.15 1.35
C ALA A 138 -8.64 6.89 2.51
N GLN A 139 -7.86 7.91 2.89
CA GLN A 139 -6.85 7.88 3.95
C GLN A 139 -7.28 8.74 5.16
N GLY A 140 -8.59 9.01 5.30
CA GLY A 140 -9.13 9.76 6.45
C GLY A 140 -9.03 11.28 6.34
N ALA A 141 -8.64 11.85 5.19
CA ALA A 141 -8.66 13.30 5.04
C ALA A 141 -10.10 13.84 5.07
N ARG A 142 -10.30 14.96 5.78
CA ARG A 142 -11.62 15.62 5.94
C ARG A 142 -12.18 16.26 4.67
N GLY A 143 -11.41 16.24 3.57
CA GLY A 143 -11.89 16.67 2.26
C GLY A 143 -12.99 15.74 1.74
N ARG A 144 -13.90 16.28 0.93
CA ARG A 144 -14.96 15.48 0.32
C ARG A 144 -14.47 14.84 -0.98
N SER A 145 -14.57 13.51 -1.07
CA SER A 145 -14.35 12.79 -2.31
C SER A 145 -15.43 13.15 -3.33
N PRO A 146 -15.06 13.47 -4.58
CA PRO A 146 -16.02 13.70 -5.66
C PRO A 146 -16.71 12.40 -6.13
N ALA A 147 -16.26 11.23 -5.65
CA ALA A 147 -16.77 9.91 -6.04
C ALA A 147 -16.77 8.91 -4.87
N PRO A 148 -17.56 7.83 -4.95
CA PRO A 148 -17.52 6.74 -3.97
C PRO A 148 -16.14 6.09 -3.89
N VAL A 149 -15.69 5.77 -2.68
CA VAL A 149 -14.40 5.11 -2.41
C VAL A 149 -14.65 3.70 -1.91
N LEU A 150 -13.91 2.74 -2.45
CA LEU A 150 -13.86 1.36 -1.95
C LEU A 150 -12.53 1.15 -1.20
N VAL A 151 -12.61 0.60 0.01
CA VAL A 151 -11.48 0.26 0.88
C VAL A 151 -11.52 -1.24 1.16
N LEU A 152 -10.41 -1.93 0.91
CA LEU A 152 -10.22 -3.34 1.22
C LEU A 152 -9.19 -3.44 2.35
N GLN A 153 -9.46 -4.26 3.37
CA GLN A 153 -8.55 -4.45 4.49
C GLN A 153 -8.51 -5.92 4.91
N GLY A 154 -7.30 -6.49 5.00
CA GLY A 154 -7.06 -7.80 5.58
C GLY A 154 -7.08 -7.71 7.11
N LEU A 155 -7.74 -8.63 7.79
CA LEU A 155 -7.84 -8.61 9.26
C LEU A 155 -6.59 -9.13 9.98
N ASN A 156 -5.71 -9.82 9.26
CA ASN A 156 -4.41 -10.28 9.77
C ASN A 156 -3.25 -9.42 9.20
N ASP A 157 -3.54 -8.25 8.61
CA ASP A 157 -2.53 -7.35 8.07
C ASP A 157 -1.62 -6.81 9.18
N THR A 158 -0.32 -7.04 9.05
CA THR A 158 0.72 -6.62 10.01
C THR A 158 1.47 -5.37 9.56
N ALA A 159 1.29 -4.94 8.31
CA ALA A 159 1.92 -3.75 7.75
C ALA A 159 1.02 -2.51 7.86
N VAL A 160 -0.28 -2.67 7.58
CA VAL A 160 -1.32 -1.64 7.73
C VAL A 160 -2.40 -2.20 8.65
N LEU A 161 -2.27 -1.88 9.94
CA LEU A 161 -3.09 -2.50 10.98
C LEU A 161 -4.59 -2.20 10.77
N PRO A 162 -5.47 -3.23 10.88
CA PRO A 162 -6.91 -3.05 10.71
C PRO A 162 -7.54 -1.92 11.54
N PRO A 163 -7.18 -1.73 12.83
CA PRO A 163 -7.74 -0.63 13.64
C PRO A 163 -7.50 0.75 13.02
N THR A 164 -6.34 0.97 12.41
CA THR A 164 -5.98 2.25 11.78
C THR A 164 -6.85 2.53 10.56
N THR A 165 -6.99 1.56 9.67
CA THR A 165 -7.83 1.68 8.48
C THR A 165 -9.30 1.86 8.85
N MET A 166 -9.79 1.10 9.83
CA MET A 166 -11.18 1.22 10.31
C MET A 166 -11.44 2.60 10.90
N ALA A 167 -10.52 3.14 11.71
CA ALA A 167 -10.64 4.50 12.24
C ALA A 167 -10.64 5.56 11.13
N ALA A 168 -9.78 5.40 10.11
CA ALA A 168 -9.74 6.31 8.96
C ALA A 168 -11.03 6.29 8.13
N VAL A 169 -11.59 5.10 7.88
CA VAL A 169 -12.88 4.92 7.19
C VAL A 169 -14.01 5.58 7.99
N GLU A 170 -14.04 5.36 9.30
CA GLU A 170 -15.05 5.91 10.19
C GLU A 170 -15.04 7.44 10.19
N SER A 171 -13.84 8.04 10.32
CA SER A 171 -13.67 9.49 10.28
C SER A 171 -14.05 10.06 8.89
N SER A 172 -13.61 9.42 7.80
CA SER A 172 -13.95 9.85 6.44
C SER A 172 -15.45 9.79 6.16
N CYS A 173 -16.13 8.76 6.67
CA CYS A 173 -17.56 8.61 6.54
C CYS A 173 -18.34 9.64 7.39
N ARG A 174 -18.12 9.64 8.72
CA ARG A 174 -18.89 10.45 9.66
C ARG A 174 -18.54 11.94 9.62
N GLU A 175 -17.25 12.25 9.62
CA GLU A 175 -16.77 13.64 9.67
C GLU A 175 -16.64 14.24 8.27
N GLY A 176 -16.17 13.46 7.30
CA GLY A 176 -15.98 13.91 5.91
C GLY A 176 -17.26 13.90 5.06
N GLY A 177 -18.29 13.14 5.47
CA GLY A 177 -19.52 12.95 4.71
C GLY A 177 -19.32 12.25 3.37
N ASN A 178 -18.26 11.43 3.27
CA ASN A 178 -17.88 10.70 2.08
C ASN A 178 -18.70 9.42 1.89
N GLU A 179 -18.86 8.97 0.65
CA GLU A 179 -19.38 7.64 0.35
C GLU A 179 -18.24 6.63 0.39
N ILE A 180 -18.15 5.84 1.46
CA ILE A 180 -17.08 4.85 1.66
C ILE A 180 -17.67 3.43 1.79
N HIS A 181 -17.13 2.48 1.02
CA HIS A 181 -17.46 1.07 1.12
C HIS A 181 -16.24 0.31 1.66
N LEU A 182 -16.35 -0.31 2.84
CA LEU A 182 -15.29 -1.10 3.45
C LEU A 182 -15.59 -2.60 3.30
N SER A 183 -14.62 -3.34 2.76
CA SER A 183 -14.60 -4.79 2.68
C SER A 183 -13.46 -5.34 3.56
N LEU A 184 -13.82 -6.12 4.58
CA LEU A 184 -12.90 -6.79 5.49
C LEU A 184 -12.68 -8.24 5.06
N TYR A 185 -11.43 -8.67 5.00
CA TYR A 185 -11.03 -10.02 4.58
C TYR A 185 -10.36 -10.78 5.74
N PRO A 186 -11.07 -11.72 6.40
CA PRO A 186 -10.51 -12.53 7.47
C PRO A 186 -9.33 -13.38 6.99
N GLY A 187 -8.30 -13.54 7.83
CA GLY A 187 -7.13 -14.37 7.55
C GLY A 187 -6.15 -13.81 6.51
N LEU A 188 -6.48 -12.72 5.83
CA LEU A 188 -5.58 -12.10 4.86
C LEU A 188 -4.63 -11.10 5.52
N GLU A 189 -3.36 -11.22 5.14
CA GLU A 189 -2.27 -10.28 5.42
C GLU A 189 -2.24 -9.18 4.33
N HIS A 190 -1.39 -8.17 4.49
CA HIS A 190 -1.16 -7.07 3.56
C HIS A 190 -1.03 -7.49 2.10
N SER A 191 -0.09 -8.41 1.81
CA SER A 191 0.25 -8.74 0.42
C SER A 191 -0.82 -9.60 -0.27
N PRO A 192 -1.30 -10.72 0.32
CA PRO A 192 -2.29 -11.58 -0.31
C PRO A 192 -3.65 -10.91 -0.56
N LEU A 193 -3.99 -9.88 0.22
CA LEU A 193 -5.22 -9.10 0.04
C LEU A 193 -5.33 -8.51 -1.36
N LEU A 194 -4.21 -8.07 -1.96
CA LEU A 194 -4.21 -7.42 -3.26
C LEU A 194 -4.75 -8.34 -4.36
N GLN A 195 -4.28 -9.60 -4.39
CA GLN A 195 -4.72 -10.58 -5.37
C GLN A 195 -6.10 -11.15 -5.02
N ALA A 196 -6.32 -11.49 -3.75
CA ALA A 196 -7.57 -12.07 -3.30
C ALA A 196 -8.77 -11.10 -3.45
N GLY A 197 -8.53 -9.81 -3.30
CA GLY A 197 -9.52 -8.76 -3.51
C GLY A 197 -9.74 -8.37 -4.98
N ALA A 198 -8.93 -8.89 -5.91
CA ALA A 198 -8.96 -8.48 -7.33
C ALA A 198 -10.33 -8.56 -7.99
N PRO A 199 -11.10 -9.65 -7.84
CA PRO A 199 -12.44 -9.70 -8.43
C PRO A 199 -13.35 -8.57 -7.94
N GLU A 200 -13.23 -8.14 -6.68
CA GLU A 200 -14.03 -7.04 -6.13
C GLU A 200 -13.56 -5.68 -6.66
N TRP A 201 -12.28 -5.35 -6.49
CA TRP A 201 -11.84 -3.99 -6.83
C TRP A 201 -11.83 -3.74 -8.34
N LEU A 202 -11.62 -4.76 -9.17
CA LEU A 202 -11.78 -4.67 -10.63
C LEU A 202 -13.25 -4.47 -11.01
N GLY A 203 -14.16 -5.31 -10.52
CA GLY A 203 -15.59 -5.18 -10.80
C GLY A 203 -16.18 -3.85 -10.28
N TRP A 204 -15.66 -3.34 -9.15
CA TRP A 204 -16.01 -2.03 -8.63
C TRP A 204 -15.63 -0.90 -9.58
N ILE A 205 -14.41 -0.94 -10.14
CA ILE A 205 -13.92 0.04 -11.11
C ILE A 205 -14.76 -0.01 -12.39
N ASP A 206 -15.01 -1.19 -12.94
CA ASP A 206 -15.82 -1.37 -14.15
C ASP A 206 -17.20 -0.74 -13.99
N ALA A 207 -17.88 -1.02 -12.87
CA ALA A 207 -19.19 -0.46 -12.57
C ALA A 207 -19.22 1.09 -12.46
N ARG A 208 -18.07 1.74 -12.21
CA ARG A 208 -17.97 3.22 -12.23
C ARG A 208 -17.74 3.75 -13.63
N PHE A 209 -16.96 3.06 -14.45
CA PHE A 209 -16.79 3.42 -15.86
C PHE A 209 -18.09 3.24 -16.65
N ASP A 210 -18.83 2.17 -16.41
CA ASP A 210 -20.14 1.92 -17.02
C ASP A 210 -21.17 2.97 -16.60
N ALA A 211 -21.23 3.29 -15.31
CA ALA A 211 -22.10 4.35 -14.81
C ALA A 211 -21.72 5.74 -15.37
N ALA A 212 -20.42 6.03 -15.51
CA ALA A 212 -19.96 7.27 -16.13
C ALA A 212 -20.32 7.34 -17.62
N ALA A 213 -20.25 6.23 -18.35
CA ALA A 213 -20.66 6.13 -19.75
C ALA A 213 -22.18 6.33 -19.91
N ALA A 214 -22.99 5.68 -19.07
CA ALA A 214 -24.44 5.82 -19.05
C ALA A 214 -24.88 7.26 -18.71
N ASN A 215 -24.23 7.90 -17.75
CA ASN A 215 -24.50 9.29 -17.38
C ASN A 215 -24.11 10.30 -18.48
N ARG A 216 -23.07 10.00 -19.27
CA ARG A 216 -22.68 10.83 -20.44
C ARG A 216 -23.65 10.67 -21.62
N ALA A 217 -24.25 9.50 -21.79
CA ALA A 217 -25.25 9.24 -22.83
C ALA A 217 -26.63 9.91 -22.56
N SER A 218 -26.85 10.42 -21.33
CA SER A 218 -28.19 10.81 -20.85
C SER A 218 -28.35 12.28 -20.44
N ALA A 219 -27.40 13.18 -20.73
CA ALA A 219 -27.43 14.53 -20.15
C ALA A 219 -28.58 15.41 -20.68
N PRO A 220 -29.32 16.09 -19.78
CA PRO A 220 -28.89 17.43 -19.40
C PRO A 220 -28.55 17.58 -17.92
N ALA A 221 -27.76 18.63 -17.65
CA ALA A 221 -27.09 18.91 -16.40
C ALA A 221 -28.06 19.11 -15.21
N GLY A 222 -27.76 18.44 -14.09
CA GLY A 222 -28.16 18.97 -12.78
C GLY A 222 -28.42 17.94 -11.68
N ARG A 223 -27.65 18.11 -10.60
CA ARG A 223 -27.85 17.72 -9.19
C ARG A 223 -27.15 16.44 -8.74
N GLY A 224 -26.08 16.66 -7.98
CA GLY A 224 -25.34 15.66 -7.23
C GLY A 224 -26.24 14.88 -6.29
N ALA A 225 -26.00 13.57 -6.24
CA ALA A 225 -26.68 12.66 -5.36
C ALA A 225 -26.48 13.08 -3.89
N LYS A 226 -27.59 13.06 -3.14
CA LYS A 226 -27.66 13.44 -1.74
C LYS A 226 -27.05 12.34 -0.86
N GLY A 227 -26.05 12.70 -0.06
CA GLY A 227 -25.54 11.96 1.12
C GLY A 227 -24.66 10.76 0.79
N GLY A 228 -23.41 10.74 1.29
CA GLY A 228 -22.52 9.60 1.13
C GLY A 228 -23.05 8.39 1.91
N LYS A 229 -23.44 7.32 1.21
CA LYS A 229 -23.91 6.07 1.83
C LYS A 229 -22.73 5.17 2.13
N CYS A 230 -22.32 5.10 3.38
CA CYS A 230 -21.23 4.21 3.75
C CYS A 230 -21.73 2.77 3.97
N SER A 231 -20.90 1.76 3.70
CA SER A 231 -21.23 0.34 3.94
C SER A 231 -20.03 -0.48 4.42
N TRP A 232 -20.27 -1.46 5.29
CA TRP A 232 -19.25 -2.34 5.87
C TRP A 232 -19.64 -3.79 5.59
N ARG A 233 -18.70 -4.58 5.08
CA ARG A 233 -18.93 -5.98 4.70
C ARG A 233 -17.72 -6.81 5.10
N THR A 234 -17.96 -8.04 5.52
CA THR A 234 -16.91 -9.05 5.62
C THR A 234 -17.01 -9.96 4.40
N ARG A 235 -15.89 -10.22 3.74
CA ARG A 235 -15.80 -11.08 2.57
C ARG A 235 -14.84 -12.22 2.83
N GLU A 236 -15.22 -13.40 2.37
CA GLU A 236 -14.32 -14.53 2.30
C GLU A 236 -13.59 -14.48 0.95
N ALA A 237 -12.26 -14.35 1.00
CA ALA A 237 -11.43 -14.46 -0.20
C ALA A 237 -11.34 -15.90 -0.72
N PHE A 238 -11.45 -16.85 0.19
CA PHE A 238 -11.37 -18.28 -0.04
C PHE A 238 -12.30 -18.96 0.97
N HIS A 239 -12.80 -20.16 0.65
CA HIS A 239 -13.42 -21.02 1.65
C HIS A 239 -12.37 -21.38 2.69
N LEU A 240 -12.49 -20.83 3.89
CA LEU A 240 -11.52 -21.02 4.98
C LEU A 240 -11.32 -22.49 5.37
N GLU A 241 -12.28 -23.36 5.05
CA GLU A 241 -12.18 -24.81 5.23
C GLU A 241 -11.18 -25.50 4.28
N LEU A 242 -10.82 -24.83 3.18
CA LEU A 242 -9.92 -25.34 2.14
C LEU A 242 -8.55 -24.66 2.16
N VAL A 243 -8.34 -23.69 3.05
CA VAL A 243 -7.08 -22.98 3.22
C VAL A 243 -6.42 -23.46 4.50
N SER A 244 -5.33 -24.22 4.38
CA SER A 244 -4.48 -24.54 5.52
C SER A 244 -3.55 -23.36 5.80
N LEU A 245 -3.57 -22.84 7.03
CA LEU A 245 -2.58 -21.86 7.46
C LEU A 245 -1.25 -22.56 7.75
N PRO A 246 -0.10 -21.86 7.66
CA PRO A 246 1.17 -22.41 8.10
C PRO A 246 1.09 -22.84 9.57
N GLY A 247 1.16 -24.16 9.82
CA GLY A 247 1.01 -24.77 11.15
C GLY A 247 -0.20 -25.68 11.35
N ASP A 248 -1.15 -25.72 10.40
CA ASP A 248 -2.37 -26.55 10.51
C ASP A 248 -2.18 -28.03 10.07
N GLU A 249 -0.93 -28.48 9.85
CA GLU A 249 -0.59 -29.83 9.38
C GLU A 249 -0.98 -30.97 10.35
N SER A 250 -1.49 -30.66 11.55
CA SER A 250 -1.87 -31.65 12.55
C SER A 250 -3.31 -32.17 12.49
N SER A 251 -4.14 -31.73 11.54
CA SER A 251 -5.52 -32.25 11.43
C SER A 251 -5.62 -33.33 10.35
N PRO A 252 -5.96 -34.59 10.70
CA PRO A 252 -6.05 -35.65 9.71
C PRO A 252 -7.15 -35.34 8.71
N GLN A 253 -6.82 -35.45 7.41
CA GLN A 253 -7.77 -35.34 6.31
C GLN A 253 -9.03 -36.15 6.62
N LYS A 254 -10.13 -35.46 6.93
CA LYS A 254 -11.45 -36.08 6.96
C LYS A 254 -11.83 -36.37 5.51
N GLY A 255 -11.58 -37.61 5.10
CA GLY A 255 -12.13 -38.16 3.86
C GLY A 255 -13.64 -37.94 3.82
N GLY A 256 -14.09 -37.26 2.78
CA GLY A 256 -15.49 -37.00 2.52
C GLY A 256 -15.66 -36.72 1.03
N ASN A 257 -16.25 -37.69 0.33
CA ASN A 257 -16.60 -37.65 -1.09
C ASN A 257 -17.39 -36.36 -1.40
N ALA A 258 -16.81 -35.43 -2.14
CA ALA A 258 -17.51 -34.25 -2.66
C ALA A 258 -17.37 -34.22 -4.19
N THR A 259 -18.46 -34.61 -4.87
CA THR A 259 -18.68 -34.35 -6.29
C THR A 259 -18.65 -32.83 -6.56
N PRO A 260 -18.02 -32.37 -7.66
CA PRO A 260 -17.91 -30.95 -7.97
C PRO A 260 -19.26 -30.35 -8.41
N PRO A 261 -19.66 -29.16 -7.90
CA PRO A 261 -20.83 -28.45 -8.40
C PRO A 261 -20.39 -27.51 -9.54
N TYR A 262 -20.40 -28.02 -10.77
CA TYR A 262 -20.50 -27.19 -11.97
C TYR A 262 -21.39 -27.91 -12.99
N MET A 263 -22.70 -27.63 -12.90
CA MET A 263 -23.63 -27.53 -14.02
C MET A 263 -24.53 -26.32 -13.78
#